data_AF-A0A4Q5TAJ0-F1
#
_entry.id   AF-A0A4Q5TAJ0-F1
#
_cell.length_a   1.000
_cell.length_b   1.000
_cell.length_c   1.000
_cell.angle_alpha   90.00
_cell.angle_beta   90.00
_cell.angle_gamma   90.00
#
_symmetry.space_group_name_H-M   'P 1'
#
loop_
_entity.id
_entity.type
_entity.pdbx_description
1 polymer ?
#
loop_
_entity_poly.entity_id
_entity_poly.type
_entity_poly.pdbx_seq_one_letter_code
_entity_poly.pdbx_strand_id
1 'polypeptide(L)'
;MASVVAEKNGGSNKRKSKPYPIVAIGASAGGLEAVIEFLKQLSPTTGMAYIYIQHLDPTHKSMLPQILQRATKMKVLEAKHRMRIEPNHLFVLPPNKDMEIIDGVVTLNPRQAKPVIHMPIDKFFVSLADKQKEGAIGIVLSGNASDGTFGLKSIKLAGGLTLAQDDSAKFGSMPKSAIAEGVVDMVLSPKEMAKELMRISKHPDTPAIVPEMTEDAAGEQSLNDENLTAIIGLL
;
A
#
# COMPACT_ATOMS: atom_id res chain seq x y z
N MET A 1 -16.86 61.95 24.70
CA MET A 1 -15.63 61.13 24.65
C MET A 1 -15.83 59.90 25.53
N ALA A 2 -16.26 58.78 24.95
CA ALA A 2 -15.91 57.40 25.33
C ALA A 2 -16.75 56.46 24.44
N SER A 3 -16.05 55.80 23.51
CA SER A 3 -16.59 54.95 22.47
C SER A 3 -16.95 53.58 23.04
N VAL A 4 -18.07 53.04 22.57
CA VAL A 4 -18.43 51.62 22.62
C VAL A 4 -17.37 50.84 21.85
N VAL A 5 -16.80 49.78 22.44
CA VAL A 5 -16.04 48.76 21.72
C VAL A 5 -16.70 47.42 22.01
N ALA A 6 -17.44 46.93 21.02
CA ALA A 6 -17.97 45.57 21.02
C ALA A 6 -16.83 44.60 20.69
N GLU A 7 -16.58 43.65 21.59
CA GLU A 7 -15.67 42.52 21.35
C GLU A 7 -16.25 41.62 20.25
N LYS A 8 -15.55 41.52 19.13
CA LYS A 8 -15.83 40.52 18.10
C LYS A 8 -15.26 39.17 18.53
N ASN A 9 -16.13 38.27 18.99
CA ASN A 9 -15.82 36.86 19.13
C ASN A 9 -15.63 36.21 17.75
N GLY A 10 -14.39 36.24 17.25
CA GLY A 10 -13.95 35.53 16.06
C GLY A 10 -13.70 34.05 16.35
N GLY A 11 -14.76 33.28 16.53
CA GLY A 11 -14.69 31.81 16.53
C GLY A 11 -14.25 31.32 15.16
N SER A 12 -12.94 31.11 14.96
CA SER A 12 -12.42 30.46 13.76
C SER A 12 -12.90 29.01 13.72
N ASN A 13 -13.99 28.78 12.99
CA ASN A 13 -14.49 27.46 12.66
C ASN A 13 -13.45 26.78 11.75
N LYS A 14 -12.42 26.17 12.35
CA LYS A 14 -11.48 25.29 11.66
C LYS A 14 -12.30 24.13 11.11
N ARG A 15 -12.74 24.23 9.87
CA ARG A 15 -13.28 23.10 9.10
C ARG A 15 -12.27 21.96 9.29
N LYS A 16 -12.67 20.89 9.98
CA LYS A 16 -11.86 19.66 10.03
C LYS A 16 -11.66 19.25 8.57
N SER A 17 -10.43 19.41 8.06
CA SER A 17 -10.08 18.97 6.71
C SER A 17 -10.41 17.48 6.64
N LYS A 18 -11.08 17.04 5.56
CA LYS A 18 -11.28 15.60 5.33
C LYS A 18 -9.91 14.89 5.47
N PRO A 19 -9.84 13.76 6.17
CA PRO A 19 -8.62 12.97 6.21
C PRO A 19 -8.24 12.58 4.77
N TYR A 20 -6.95 12.67 4.44
CA TYR A 20 -6.42 12.27 3.15
C TYR A 20 -6.00 10.79 3.17
N PRO A 21 -6.02 10.09 2.03
CA PRO A 21 -5.57 8.71 1.96
C PRO A 21 -4.08 8.56 2.27
N ILE A 22 -3.72 7.44 2.90
CA ILE A 22 -2.33 7.03 3.13
C ILE A 22 -2.08 5.72 2.39
N VAL A 23 -1.08 5.76 1.49
CA VAL A 23 -0.62 4.65 0.69
C VAL A 23 0.61 4.03 1.37
N ALA A 24 0.47 2.81 1.87
CA ALA A 24 1.57 2.04 2.45
C ALA A 24 2.06 1.01 1.43
N ILE A 25 3.36 1.03 1.16
CA ILE A 25 4.01 0.23 0.13
C ILE A 25 5.03 -0.68 0.83
N GLY A 26 4.75 -1.98 0.83
CA GLY A 26 5.62 -3.02 1.36
C GLY A 26 6.44 -3.70 0.26
N ALA A 27 7.73 -3.87 0.48
CA ALA A 27 8.63 -4.50 -0.50
C ALA A 27 9.82 -5.23 0.15
N SER A 28 10.42 -6.16 -0.59
CA SER A 28 11.59 -6.93 -0.15
C SER A 28 12.61 -7.04 -1.30
N ALA A 29 13.06 -8.25 -1.66
CA ALA A 29 13.94 -8.47 -2.80
C ALA A 29 13.31 -7.96 -4.12
N GLY A 30 14.06 -7.16 -4.89
CA GLY A 30 13.56 -6.50 -6.12
C GLY A 30 12.58 -5.34 -5.90
N GLY A 31 12.31 -5.00 -4.63
CA GLY A 31 11.38 -3.95 -4.24
C GLY A 31 11.82 -2.54 -4.61
N LEU A 32 13.15 -2.30 -4.61
CA LEU A 32 13.71 -0.99 -4.91
C LEU A 32 13.47 -0.58 -6.37
N GLU A 33 13.70 -1.50 -7.30
CA GLU A 33 13.46 -1.27 -8.73
C GLU A 33 11.97 -1.03 -9.00
N ALA A 34 11.09 -1.84 -8.39
CA ALA A 34 9.65 -1.71 -8.52
C ALA A 34 9.14 -0.36 -7.98
N VAL A 35 9.59 0.07 -6.79
CA VAL A 35 9.15 1.35 -6.23
C VAL A 35 9.71 2.54 -7.02
N ILE A 36 10.92 2.43 -7.59
CA ILE A 36 11.47 3.48 -8.47
C ILE A 36 10.62 3.62 -9.74
N GLU A 37 10.21 2.52 -10.35
CA GLU A 37 9.32 2.54 -11.52
C GLU A 37 7.98 3.20 -11.19
N PHE A 38 7.36 2.79 -10.07
CA PHE A 38 6.13 3.40 -9.56
C PHE A 38 6.28 4.92 -9.35
N LEU A 39 7.34 5.34 -8.63
CA LEU A 39 7.56 6.75 -8.29
C LEU A 39 7.84 7.64 -9.49
N LYS A 40 8.48 7.11 -10.55
CA LYS A 40 8.72 7.85 -11.80
C LYS A 40 7.44 8.18 -12.56
N GLN A 41 6.38 7.40 -12.34
CA GLN A 41 5.09 7.56 -13.01
C GLN A 41 4.07 8.32 -12.16
N LEU A 42 4.32 8.41 -10.85
CA LEU A 42 3.41 9.02 -9.89
C LEU A 42 3.57 10.54 -9.85
N SER A 43 2.45 11.27 -9.95
CA SER A 43 2.42 12.72 -9.74
C SER A 43 2.85 13.08 -8.30
N PRO A 44 3.64 14.15 -8.09
CA PRO A 44 4.02 14.59 -6.76
C PRO A 44 2.89 15.32 -6.01
N THR A 45 1.70 15.50 -6.60
CA THR A 45 0.61 16.31 -6.05
C THR A 45 -0.74 15.60 -6.03
N THR A 46 -0.75 14.29 -5.73
CA THR A 46 -1.99 13.49 -5.63
C THR A 46 -2.86 13.83 -4.42
N GLY A 47 -2.32 14.55 -3.44
CA GLY A 47 -3.00 14.81 -2.16
C GLY A 47 -3.01 13.60 -1.21
N MET A 48 -2.38 12.48 -1.59
CA MET A 48 -2.17 11.31 -0.73
C MET A 48 -0.80 11.40 -0.06
N ALA A 49 -0.62 10.72 1.07
CA ALA A 49 0.70 10.52 1.67
C ALA A 49 1.20 9.10 1.39
N TYR A 50 2.51 8.92 1.25
CA TYR A 50 3.12 7.65 0.88
C TYR A 50 4.09 7.18 1.96
N ILE A 51 4.01 5.91 2.31
CA ILE A 51 4.89 5.27 3.29
C ILE A 51 5.50 4.04 2.64
N TYR A 52 6.83 3.97 2.60
CA TYR A 52 7.56 2.86 2.01
C TYR A 52 8.30 2.06 3.08
N ILE A 53 8.02 0.77 3.10
CA ILE A 53 8.54 -0.21 4.04
C ILE A 53 9.30 -1.25 3.23
N GLN A 54 10.61 -1.21 3.36
CA GLN A 54 11.51 -2.14 2.71
C GLN A 54 12.14 -3.03 3.78
N HIS A 55 12.15 -4.34 3.57
CA HIS A 55 13.02 -5.20 4.38
C HIS A 55 14.48 -4.82 4.16
N LEU A 56 15.14 -4.42 5.25
CA LEU A 56 16.53 -3.98 5.28
C LEU A 56 17.33 -4.78 6.29
N ASP A 57 18.64 -4.89 6.05
CA ASP A 57 19.59 -5.33 7.06
C ASP A 57 19.58 -4.31 8.23
N PRO A 58 19.32 -4.75 9.48
CA PRO A 58 19.25 -3.86 10.64
C PRO A 58 20.60 -3.21 11.02
N THR A 59 21.72 -3.72 10.53
CA THR A 59 23.08 -3.26 10.88
C THR A 59 23.63 -2.19 9.94
N HIS A 60 23.00 -2.01 8.78
CA HIS A 60 23.48 -1.09 7.75
C HIS A 60 22.68 0.22 7.74
N LYS A 61 23.39 1.33 7.58
CA LYS A 61 22.74 2.63 7.35
C LYS A 61 22.01 2.58 6.00
N SER A 62 20.74 2.95 6.00
CA SER A 62 19.95 3.02 4.78
C SER A 62 20.27 4.29 3.99
N MET A 63 20.49 4.14 2.68
CA MET A 63 20.57 5.24 1.72
C MET A 63 19.28 5.36 0.88
N LEU A 64 18.21 4.66 1.28
CA LEU A 64 16.96 4.62 0.53
C LEU A 64 16.35 6.01 0.32
N PRO A 65 16.26 6.91 1.32
CA PRO A 65 15.70 8.24 1.07
C PRO A 65 16.43 8.99 -0.05
N GLN A 66 17.77 8.92 -0.07
CA GLN A 66 18.59 9.60 -1.07
C GLN A 66 18.44 8.97 -2.46
N ILE A 67 18.32 7.65 -2.53
CA ILE A 67 18.09 6.93 -3.80
C ILE A 67 16.70 7.27 -4.35
N LEU A 68 15.67 7.16 -3.53
CA LEU A 68 14.28 7.40 -3.91
C LEU A 68 14.01 8.87 -4.23
N GLN A 69 14.70 9.81 -3.58
CA GLN A 69 14.60 11.24 -3.90
C GLN A 69 14.97 11.56 -5.35
N ARG A 70 15.81 10.73 -6.00
CA ARG A 70 16.15 10.90 -7.43
C ARG A 70 15.05 10.41 -8.37
N ALA A 71 14.11 9.61 -7.87
CA ALA A 71 13.03 9.02 -8.66
C ALA A 71 11.74 9.84 -8.65
N THR A 72 11.60 10.82 -7.75
CA THR A 72 10.38 11.61 -7.61
C THR A 72 10.66 13.07 -7.24
N LYS A 73 9.72 13.95 -7.57
CA LYS A 73 9.68 15.34 -7.11
C LYS A 73 9.05 15.50 -5.73
N MET A 74 8.41 14.45 -5.19
CA MET A 74 7.96 14.46 -3.79
C MET A 74 9.17 14.58 -2.87
N LYS A 75 8.97 15.20 -1.71
CA LYS A 75 9.97 15.20 -0.66
C LYS A 75 10.04 13.80 -0.04
N VAL A 76 11.22 13.20 -0.05
CA VAL A 76 11.47 11.88 0.53
C VAL A 76 12.15 12.03 1.88
N LEU A 77 11.56 11.43 2.92
CA LEU A 77 12.00 11.57 4.30
C LEU A 77 12.15 10.21 4.95
N GLU A 78 13.25 10.00 5.68
CA GLU A 78 13.28 8.90 6.66
C GLU A 78 12.31 9.24 7.79
N ALA A 79 11.42 8.31 8.12
CA ALA A 79 10.44 8.50 9.18
C ALA A 79 11.14 8.69 10.53
N LYS A 80 10.63 9.61 11.35
CA LYS A 80 11.09 9.87 12.72
C LYS A 80 9.99 9.58 13.72
N HIS A 81 10.37 9.24 14.94
CA HIS A 81 9.42 9.01 16.02
C HIS A 81 8.59 10.28 16.26
N ARG A 82 7.26 10.14 16.34
CA ARG A 82 6.26 11.22 16.46
C ARG A 82 6.23 12.21 15.30
N MET A 83 6.67 11.77 14.12
CA MET A 83 6.58 12.57 12.91
C MET A 83 5.15 12.55 12.37
N ARG A 84 4.62 13.73 12.03
CA ARG A 84 3.35 13.82 11.31
C ARG A 84 3.57 13.47 9.84
N ILE A 85 2.73 12.60 9.33
CA ILE A 85 2.64 12.28 7.91
C ILE A 85 1.93 13.44 7.22
N GLU A 86 2.43 13.83 6.05
CA GLU A 86 1.89 14.94 5.27
C GLU A 86 1.60 14.46 3.84
N PRO A 87 0.54 14.96 3.19
CA PRO A 87 0.28 14.68 1.77
C PRO A 87 1.48 15.03 0.90
N ASN A 88 1.59 14.38 -0.25
CA ASN A 88 2.60 14.68 -1.29
C ASN A 88 4.05 14.45 -0.83
N HIS A 89 4.22 13.62 0.20
CA HIS A 89 5.51 13.21 0.75
C HIS A 89 5.61 11.69 0.72
N LEU A 90 6.86 11.21 0.60
CA LEU A 90 7.21 9.80 0.76
C LEU A 90 8.04 9.63 2.03
N PHE A 91 7.53 8.81 2.96
CA PHE A 91 8.20 8.49 4.21
C PHE A 91 8.77 7.07 4.14
N VAL A 92 10.03 6.89 4.53
CA VAL A 92 10.72 5.59 4.50
C VAL A 92 10.92 5.08 5.92
N LEU A 93 10.53 3.84 6.19
CA LEU A 93 10.84 3.19 7.47
C LEU A 93 12.37 3.08 7.67
N PRO A 94 12.95 3.62 8.75
CA PRO A 94 14.36 3.40 9.07
C PRO A 94 14.65 1.93 9.40
N PRO A 95 15.89 1.46 9.19
CA PRO A 95 16.29 0.10 9.54
C PRO A 95 16.16 -0.16 11.04
N ASN A 96 15.99 -1.44 11.40
CA ASN A 96 15.95 -1.93 12.78
C ASN A 96 14.82 -1.34 13.66
N LYS A 97 13.71 -0.93 13.05
CA LYS A 97 12.53 -0.40 13.75
C LYS A 97 11.23 -1.01 13.23
N ASP A 98 10.24 -1.03 14.09
CA ASP A 98 8.83 -1.16 13.73
C ASP A 98 8.19 0.23 13.67
N MET A 99 7.14 0.36 12.86
CA MET A 99 6.38 1.59 12.73
C MET A 99 4.90 1.31 12.88
N GLU A 100 4.22 2.23 13.54
CA GLU A 100 2.77 2.29 13.70
C GLU A 100 2.31 3.73 13.40
N ILE A 101 1.03 3.92 13.14
CA ILE A 101 0.43 5.23 12.89
C ILE A 101 -0.81 5.43 13.75
N ILE A 102 -0.95 6.62 14.33
CA ILE A 102 -2.10 7.07 15.12
C ILE A 102 -2.38 8.54 14.79
N ASP A 103 -3.60 8.87 14.37
CA ASP A 103 -4.04 10.23 14.04
C ASP A 103 -3.09 10.98 13.05
N GLY A 104 -2.54 10.24 12.09
CA GLY A 104 -1.59 10.73 11.09
C GLY A 104 -0.17 10.98 11.63
N VAL A 105 0.16 10.47 12.82
CA VAL A 105 1.48 10.58 13.45
C VAL A 105 2.09 9.19 13.55
N VAL A 106 3.33 9.03 13.08
CA VAL A 106 4.03 7.73 13.18
C VAL A 106 4.75 7.58 14.50
N THR A 107 4.63 6.40 15.08
CA THR A 107 5.38 5.96 16.26
C THR A 107 6.39 4.92 15.80
N LEU A 108 7.67 5.16 16.09
CA LEU A 108 8.72 4.19 15.83
C LEU A 108 9.10 3.46 17.11
N ASN A 109 9.08 2.14 17.06
CA ASN A 109 9.46 1.25 18.15
C ASN A 109 10.74 0.49 17.76
N PRO A 110 11.64 0.18 18.71
CA PRO A 110 12.75 -0.73 18.44
C PRO A 110 12.24 -2.06 17.91
N ARG A 111 12.95 -2.65 16.94
CA ARG A 111 12.67 -4.03 16.51
C ARG A 111 12.71 -4.95 17.74
N GLN A 112 11.65 -5.73 17.94
CA GLN A 112 11.62 -6.70 19.03
C GLN A 112 12.76 -7.72 18.86
N ALA A 113 13.42 -8.05 19.97
CA ALA A 113 14.43 -9.10 19.99
C ALA A 113 13.78 -10.49 19.76
N LYS A 114 14.59 -11.43 19.26
CA LYS A 114 14.24 -12.84 18.94
C LYS A 114 13.32 -13.50 19.98
N PRO A 115 12.45 -14.47 19.59
CA PRO A 115 12.51 -15.28 18.36
C PRO A 115 11.45 -14.96 17.30
N VAL A 116 10.76 -13.82 17.39
CA VAL A 116 9.64 -13.48 16.48
C VAL A 116 10.18 -13.15 15.07
N ILE A 117 9.61 -13.77 14.03
CA ILE A 117 9.84 -13.38 12.64
C ILE A 117 9.47 -11.90 12.48
N HIS A 118 10.39 -11.10 11.96
CA HIS A 118 10.19 -9.67 11.85
C HIS A 118 9.34 -9.34 10.61
N MET A 119 8.07 -9.00 10.84
CA MET A 119 7.06 -8.68 9.82
C MET A 119 6.65 -7.19 9.89
N PRO A 120 7.55 -6.24 9.56
CA PRO A 120 7.26 -4.82 9.67
C PRO A 120 6.15 -4.34 8.72
N ILE A 121 5.96 -5.01 7.57
CA ILE A 121 4.93 -4.60 6.59
C ILE A 121 3.55 -4.93 7.17
N ASP A 122 3.32 -6.16 7.61
CA ASP A 122 2.08 -6.58 8.26
C ASP A 122 1.76 -5.70 9.47
N LYS A 123 2.74 -5.46 10.35
CA LYS A 123 2.56 -4.62 11.54
C LYS A 123 2.07 -3.22 11.18
N PHE A 124 2.72 -2.58 10.20
CA PHE A 124 2.32 -1.23 9.80
C PHE A 124 0.96 -1.22 9.11
N PHE A 125 0.70 -2.19 8.21
CA PHE A 125 -0.56 -2.27 7.47
C PHE A 125 -1.75 -2.51 8.41
N VAL A 126 -1.59 -3.33 9.45
CA VAL A 126 -2.61 -3.53 10.51
C VAL A 126 -2.87 -2.22 11.25
N SER A 127 -1.82 -1.51 11.68
CA SER A 127 -1.96 -0.21 12.35
C SER A 127 -2.65 0.83 11.45
N LEU A 128 -2.30 0.83 10.16
CA LEU A 128 -2.91 1.73 9.18
C LEU A 128 -4.39 1.40 8.97
N ALA A 129 -4.74 0.14 8.78
CA ALA A 129 -6.11 -0.31 8.65
C ALA A 129 -6.97 0.09 9.85
N ASP A 130 -6.44 -0.04 11.06
CA ASP A 130 -7.17 0.34 12.27
C ASP A 130 -7.46 1.85 12.31
N LYS A 131 -6.50 2.69 11.93
CA LYS A 131 -6.61 4.14 12.10
C LYS A 131 -7.16 4.91 10.90
N GLN A 132 -6.97 4.41 9.68
CA GLN A 132 -7.39 5.11 8.46
C GLN A 132 -8.60 4.49 7.76
N LYS A 133 -8.99 3.25 8.08
CA LYS A 133 -10.18 2.59 7.52
C LYS A 133 -10.20 2.68 5.98
N GLU A 134 -11.27 3.22 5.38
CA GLU A 134 -11.40 3.42 3.93
C GLU A 134 -10.33 4.34 3.31
N GLY A 135 -9.66 5.15 4.13
CA GLY A 135 -8.52 5.96 3.71
C GLY A 135 -7.19 5.20 3.65
N ALA A 136 -7.15 3.92 4.01
CA ALA A 136 -5.96 3.08 3.92
C ALA A 136 -5.83 2.47 2.51
N ILE A 137 -4.66 2.61 1.90
CA ILE A 137 -4.30 1.93 0.67
C ILE A 137 -3.04 1.11 0.91
N GLY A 138 -3.10 -0.20 0.70
CA GLY A 138 -1.97 -1.12 0.87
C GLY A 138 -1.46 -1.61 -0.48
N ILE A 139 -0.14 -1.60 -0.66
CA ILE A 139 0.53 -2.10 -1.86
C ILE A 139 1.62 -3.08 -1.47
N VAL A 140 1.59 -4.29 -2.01
CA VAL A 140 2.68 -5.26 -1.91
C VAL A 140 3.42 -5.36 -3.23
N LEU A 141 4.71 -5.01 -3.23
CA LEU A 141 5.60 -5.10 -4.38
C LEU A 141 6.46 -6.36 -4.33
N SER A 142 7.36 -6.52 -5.31
CA SER A 142 8.35 -7.61 -5.38
C SER A 142 9.02 -7.90 -4.03
N GLY A 143 9.08 -9.19 -3.71
CA GLY A 143 9.66 -9.69 -2.47
C GLY A 143 9.56 -11.20 -2.28
N ASN A 144 10.27 -11.69 -1.26
CA ASN A 144 10.20 -13.08 -0.82
C ASN A 144 9.26 -13.23 0.39
N ALA A 145 8.87 -14.47 0.68
CA ALA A 145 7.97 -14.83 1.78
C ALA A 145 6.57 -14.19 1.65
N SER A 146 5.95 -13.78 2.74
CA SER A 146 4.52 -13.41 2.79
C SER A 146 4.22 -12.14 3.61
N ASP A 147 5.24 -11.40 4.07
CA ASP A 147 5.03 -10.16 4.85
C ASP A 147 4.24 -9.14 4.02
N GLY A 148 3.17 -8.60 4.61
CA GLY A 148 2.18 -7.75 3.97
C GLY A 148 0.87 -8.45 3.62
N THR A 149 0.83 -9.79 3.55
CA THR A 149 -0.41 -10.54 3.25
C THR A 149 -1.47 -10.32 4.33
N PHE A 150 -1.11 -10.49 5.61
CA PHE A 150 -2.03 -10.30 6.72
C PHE A 150 -2.41 -8.83 6.90
N GLY A 151 -1.47 -7.93 6.63
CA GLY A 151 -1.66 -6.50 6.58
C GLY A 151 -2.69 -6.08 5.52
N LEU A 152 -2.56 -6.58 4.28
CA LEU A 152 -3.52 -6.31 3.21
C LEU A 152 -4.90 -6.84 3.56
N LYS A 153 -5.00 -8.04 4.14
CA LYS A 153 -6.26 -8.57 4.68
C LYS A 153 -6.93 -7.58 5.62
N SER A 154 -6.14 -7.01 6.53
CA SER A 154 -6.64 -6.03 7.52
C SER A 154 -7.12 -4.75 6.85
N ILE A 155 -6.37 -4.23 5.86
CA ILE A 155 -6.77 -3.05 5.07
C ILE A 155 -8.08 -3.30 4.33
N LYS A 156 -8.20 -4.44 3.62
CA LYS A 156 -9.41 -4.82 2.88
C LYS A 156 -10.63 -4.94 3.79
N LEU A 157 -10.48 -5.63 4.93
CA LEU A 157 -11.56 -5.77 5.92
C LEU A 157 -11.98 -4.43 6.56
N ALA A 158 -11.07 -3.46 6.60
CA ALA A 158 -11.36 -2.11 7.09
C ALA A 158 -11.97 -1.18 6.01
N GLY A 159 -12.25 -1.70 4.81
CA GLY A 159 -12.81 -0.95 3.68
C GLY A 159 -11.79 -0.17 2.85
N GLY A 160 -10.49 -0.37 3.10
CA GLY A 160 -9.41 0.21 2.31
C GLY A 160 -9.16 -0.53 1.00
N LEU A 161 -8.26 0.02 0.17
CA LEU A 161 -7.91 -0.53 -1.14
C LEU A 161 -6.60 -1.31 -1.08
N THR A 162 -6.53 -2.47 -1.73
CA THR A 162 -5.37 -3.36 -1.71
C THR A 162 -4.86 -3.69 -3.11
N LEU A 163 -3.57 -3.53 -3.32
CA LEU A 163 -2.91 -3.80 -4.60
C LEU A 163 -1.71 -4.73 -4.40
N ALA A 164 -1.45 -5.58 -5.38
CA ALA A 164 -0.24 -6.39 -5.46
C ALA A 164 0.41 -6.27 -6.83
N GLN A 165 1.74 -6.34 -6.86
CA GLN A 165 2.50 -6.33 -8.11
C GLN A 165 2.18 -7.58 -8.94
N ASP A 166 1.92 -7.38 -10.23
CA ASP A 166 1.73 -8.46 -11.20
C ASP A 166 3.03 -9.26 -11.46
N ASP A 167 3.01 -10.09 -12.51
CA ASP A 167 4.16 -10.92 -12.88
C ASP A 167 5.43 -10.14 -13.28
N SER A 168 5.39 -8.80 -13.32
CA SER A 168 6.61 -7.96 -13.38
C SER A 168 7.47 -8.03 -12.11
N ALA A 169 6.98 -8.60 -11.01
CA ALA A 169 7.74 -8.78 -9.80
C ALA A 169 8.96 -9.71 -10.01
N LYS A 170 10.17 -9.18 -9.83
CA LYS A 170 11.43 -9.95 -9.94
C LYS A 170 11.48 -11.11 -8.93
N PHE A 171 10.90 -10.90 -7.75
CA PHE A 171 10.68 -11.92 -6.74
C PHE A 171 9.19 -11.95 -6.44
N GLY A 172 8.51 -12.97 -6.95
CA GLY A 172 7.05 -13.01 -6.96
C GLY A 172 6.40 -13.58 -5.71
N SER A 173 7.14 -14.19 -4.78
CA SER A 173 6.53 -14.95 -3.68
C SER A 173 5.63 -14.09 -2.79
N MET A 174 6.07 -12.87 -2.45
CA MET A 174 5.32 -11.96 -1.58
C MET A 174 4.01 -11.45 -2.20
N PRO A 175 3.98 -10.88 -3.42
CA PRO A 175 2.72 -10.53 -4.06
C PRO A 175 1.84 -11.75 -4.35
N LYS A 176 2.41 -12.89 -4.79
CA LYS A 176 1.64 -14.13 -5.04
C LYS A 176 0.98 -14.67 -3.78
N SER A 177 1.63 -14.56 -2.62
CA SER A 177 1.04 -14.92 -1.33
C SER A 177 -0.23 -14.10 -1.04
N ALA A 178 -0.17 -12.77 -1.23
CA ALA A 178 -1.33 -11.90 -1.02
C ALA A 178 -2.47 -12.18 -2.02
N ILE A 179 -2.13 -12.44 -3.29
CA ILE A 179 -3.12 -12.77 -4.32
C ILE A 179 -3.82 -14.09 -4.01
N ALA A 180 -3.07 -15.13 -3.66
CA ALA A 180 -3.62 -16.46 -3.36
C ALA A 180 -4.57 -16.47 -2.16
N GLU A 181 -4.36 -15.57 -1.19
CA GLU A 181 -5.22 -15.41 -0.02
C GLU A 181 -6.51 -14.62 -0.30
N GLY A 182 -6.70 -14.09 -1.52
CA GLY A 182 -7.89 -13.33 -1.91
C GLY A 182 -7.99 -11.95 -1.25
N VAL A 183 -6.85 -11.39 -0.82
CA VAL A 183 -6.78 -10.12 -0.06
C VAL A 183 -6.31 -8.94 -0.90
N VAL A 184 -6.37 -9.06 -2.23
CA VAL A 184 -5.95 -8.04 -3.21
C VAL A 184 -7.16 -7.64 -4.06
N ASP A 185 -7.39 -6.35 -4.23
CA ASP A 185 -8.44 -5.82 -5.13
C ASP A 185 -7.94 -5.68 -6.56
N MET A 186 -6.67 -5.30 -6.74
CA MET A 186 -6.08 -5.07 -8.07
C MET A 186 -4.67 -5.64 -8.17
N VAL A 187 -4.43 -6.43 -9.22
CA VAL A 187 -3.09 -6.93 -9.57
C VAL A 187 -2.59 -6.10 -10.75
N LEU A 188 -1.55 -5.29 -10.53
CA LEU A 188 -1.08 -4.29 -11.49
C LEU A 188 0.44 -4.23 -11.55
N SER A 189 1.01 -3.80 -12.67
CA SER A 189 2.42 -3.40 -12.73
C SER A 189 2.65 -2.12 -11.91
N PRO A 190 3.89 -1.83 -11.46
CA PRO A 190 4.19 -0.59 -10.72
C PRO A 190 3.77 0.68 -11.45
N LYS A 191 3.89 0.70 -12.78
CA LYS A 191 3.43 1.81 -13.63
C LYS A 191 1.91 1.96 -13.61
N GLU A 192 1.16 0.88 -13.74
CA GLU A 192 -0.30 0.94 -13.74
C GLU A 192 -0.85 1.26 -12.34
N MET A 193 -0.21 0.80 -11.26
CA MET A 193 -0.53 1.23 -9.89
C MET A 193 -0.44 2.75 -9.74
N ALA A 194 0.64 3.36 -10.23
CA ALA A 194 0.81 4.81 -10.12
C ALA A 194 -0.29 5.58 -10.88
N LYS A 195 -0.67 5.11 -12.07
CA LYS A 195 -1.78 5.69 -12.85
C LYS A 195 -3.10 5.55 -12.12
N GLU A 196 -3.36 4.39 -11.52
CA GLU A 196 -4.60 4.12 -10.82
C GLU A 196 -4.76 5.02 -9.59
N LEU A 197 -3.69 5.22 -8.80
CA LEU A 197 -3.72 6.17 -7.69
C LEU A 197 -3.94 7.62 -8.16
N MET A 198 -3.39 8.01 -9.32
CA MET A 198 -3.68 9.32 -9.91
C MET A 198 -5.13 9.44 -10.36
N ARG A 199 -5.75 8.36 -10.89
CA ARG A 199 -7.17 8.33 -11.24
C ARG A 199 -8.02 8.53 -9.98
N ILE A 200 -7.76 7.75 -8.93
CA ILE A 200 -8.45 7.84 -7.63
C ILE A 200 -8.30 9.24 -7.03
N SER A 201 -7.10 9.84 -7.08
CA SER A 201 -6.88 11.19 -6.53
C SER A 201 -7.75 12.28 -7.16
N LYS A 202 -8.15 12.10 -8.44
CA LYS A 202 -9.02 13.04 -9.15
C LYS A 202 -10.51 12.78 -8.91
N HIS A 203 -10.85 11.58 -8.46
CA HIS A 203 -12.22 11.11 -8.27
C HIS A 203 -12.40 10.42 -6.90
N PRO A 204 -12.23 11.15 -5.78
CA PRO A 204 -12.24 10.56 -4.44
C PRO A 204 -13.59 9.96 -4.04
N ASP A 205 -14.69 10.33 -4.72
CA ASP A 205 -16.04 9.80 -4.47
C ASP A 205 -16.41 8.63 -5.41
N THR A 206 -15.48 8.17 -6.27
CA THR A 206 -15.73 7.04 -7.18
C THR A 206 -15.13 5.76 -6.60
N PRO A 207 -15.94 4.70 -6.36
CA PRO A 207 -15.41 3.43 -5.88
C PRO A 207 -14.35 2.88 -6.85
N ALA A 208 -13.35 2.19 -6.30
CA ALA A 208 -12.36 1.48 -7.11
C ALA A 208 -13.11 0.47 -8.00
N ILE A 209 -12.94 0.60 -9.31
CA ILE A 209 -13.53 -0.32 -10.27
C ILE A 209 -12.63 -1.56 -10.26
N VAL A 210 -13.09 -2.63 -9.63
CA VAL A 210 -12.56 -3.98 -9.87
C VAL A 210 -12.90 -4.33 -11.32
N PRO A 211 -11.91 -4.62 -12.20
CA PRO A 211 -12.22 -5.17 -13.50
C PRO A 211 -12.97 -6.48 -13.30
N GLU A 212 -14.16 -6.62 -13.88
CA GLU A 212 -14.82 -7.91 -14.01
C GLU A 212 -13.85 -8.88 -14.66
N MET A 213 -13.55 -9.99 -13.99
CA MET A 213 -13.03 -11.17 -14.66
C MET A 213 -14.13 -11.61 -15.62
N THR A 214 -13.96 -11.36 -16.91
CA THR A 214 -14.82 -11.96 -17.93
C THR A 214 -14.70 -13.47 -17.82
N GLU A 215 -15.76 -14.13 -17.36
CA GLU A 215 -15.96 -15.58 -17.47
C GLU A 215 -16.13 -15.95 -18.95
N ASP A 216 -15.08 -15.82 -19.75
CA ASP A 216 -15.07 -16.28 -21.14
C ASP A 216 -13.78 -17.07 -21.40
N ALA A 217 -13.65 -18.19 -20.69
CA ALA A 217 -12.78 -19.30 -21.09
C ALA A 217 -13.18 -20.61 -20.37
N ALA A 218 -14.47 -20.87 -20.19
CA ALA A 218 -14.96 -22.24 -20.00
C ALA A 218 -15.46 -22.72 -21.36
N GLY A 219 -14.58 -23.37 -22.12
CA GLY A 219 -15.00 -24.09 -23.32
C GLY A 219 -15.92 -25.22 -22.89
N GLU A 220 -17.21 -25.13 -23.22
CA GLU A 220 -18.12 -26.27 -23.24
C GLU A 220 -17.62 -27.26 -24.29
N GLN A 221 -16.89 -28.28 -23.85
CA GLN A 221 -16.82 -29.53 -24.60
C GLN A 221 -17.97 -30.40 -24.11
N SER A 222 -19.03 -30.48 -24.92
CA SER A 222 -20.12 -31.43 -24.73
C SER A 222 -19.55 -32.85 -24.75
N LEU A 223 -19.78 -33.59 -23.65
CA LEU A 223 -19.54 -35.02 -23.59
C LEU A 223 -20.56 -35.72 -24.49
N ASN A 224 -20.16 -36.07 -25.71
CA ASN A 224 -20.96 -36.91 -26.59
C ASN A 224 -20.65 -38.38 -26.32
N ASP A 225 -21.65 -39.25 -26.49
CA ASP A 225 -21.63 -40.70 -26.15
C ASP A 225 -20.47 -41.49 -26.80
N GLU A 226 -19.79 -40.96 -27.81
CA GLU A 226 -18.59 -41.60 -28.39
C GLU A 226 -17.38 -41.58 -27.43
N ASN A 227 -17.25 -40.59 -26.53
CA ASN A 227 -16.12 -40.49 -25.60
C ASN A 227 -16.19 -41.44 -24.41
N LEU A 228 -17.38 -41.98 -24.11
CA LEU A 228 -17.57 -42.89 -22.97
C LEU A 228 -17.00 -44.30 -23.27
N THR A 229 -17.02 -44.72 -24.53
CA THR A 229 -16.54 -46.05 -24.94
C THR A 229 -15.01 -46.16 -24.93
N ALA A 230 -14.30 -45.05 -25.10
CA ALA A 230 -12.83 -45.02 -25.11
C ALA A 230 -12.20 -45.12 -23.71
N ILE A 231 -12.93 -44.73 -22.65
CA ILE A 231 -12.39 -44.67 -21.27
C ILE A 231 -12.52 -46.00 -20.52
N ILE A 232 -13.46 -46.87 -20.90
CA ILE A 232 -13.70 -48.15 -20.21
C ILE A 232 -12.82 -49.29 -20.78
N GLY A 233 -12.23 -49.14 -21.97
CA GLY A 233 -11.48 -50.20 -22.66
C GLY A 233 -10.00 -50.38 -22.29
N LEU A 234 -9.49 -49.75 -21.23
CA LEU A 234 -8.05 -49.77 -20.88
C LEU A 234 -7.75 -50.02 -19.40
N LEU A 235 -8.70 -50.60 -18.65
CA LEU A 235 -8.43 -51.25 -17.37
C LEU A 235 -8.09 -52.74 -17.56
#